data_AF-A0A954PIZ0-F1
#
_entry.id   AF-A0A954PIZ0-F1
#
_cell.length_a   1.000
_cell.length_b   1.000
_cell.length_c   1.000
_cell.angle_alpha   90.00
_cell.angle_beta   90.00
_cell.angle_gamma   90.00
#
_symmetry.space_group_name_H-M   'P 1'
#
loop_
_entity.id
_entity.type
_entity.pdbx_description
1 polymer ?
#
loop_
_entity_poly.entity_id
_entity_poly.type
_entity_poly.pdbx_seq_one_letter_code
_entity_poly.pdbx_strand_id
1 'polypeptide(L)'
;EGAGPTAAAQKFGYTKQRYFQIRTEFAEHGATGLVSKTRGPKTNYRRTPNIVKQVIRYRFLDPDSSADVIAQKLKQLGNSISVRTVERVIAEYGLQKKTLQVTPRRRKQRP
;
A
#
# COMPACT_ATOMS: atom_id res chain seq x y z
N GLU A 1 2.16 28.02 39.47
CA GLU A 1 2.78 26.68 39.33
C GLU A 1 1.98 25.82 38.35
N GLY A 2 2.67 24.97 37.58
CA GLY A 2 2.05 24.19 36.50
C GLY A 2 1.19 23.05 37.04
N ALA A 3 -0.03 22.92 36.51
CA ALA A 3 -0.88 21.77 36.78
C ALA A 3 -0.12 20.47 36.44
N GLY A 4 -0.22 19.46 37.32
CA GLY A 4 0.41 18.16 37.10
C GLY A 4 -0.08 17.50 35.78
N PRO A 5 0.67 16.55 35.21
CA PRO A 5 0.39 15.95 33.90
C PRO A 5 -1.06 15.48 33.70
N THR A 6 -1.66 14.88 34.73
CA THR A 6 -3.06 14.41 34.69
C THR A 6 -4.05 15.56 34.64
N ALA A 7 -3.89 16.56 35.50
CA ALA A 7 -4.77 17.73 35.57
C ALA A 7 -4.66 18.57 34.30
N ALA A 8 -3.45 18.73 33.76
CA ALA A 8 -3.22 19.40 32.49
C ALA A 8 -3.90 18.65 31.33
N ALA A 9 -3.74 17.31 31.24
CA ALA A 9 -4.38 16.51 30.22
C ALA A 9 -5.92 16.62 30.27
N GLN A 10 -6.50 16.49 31.47
CA GLN A 10 -7.95 16.59 31.68
C GLN A 10 -8.51 17.95 31.28
N LYS A 11 -7.81 19.04 31.62
CA LYS A 11 -8.21 20.41 31.25
C LYS A 11 -8.42 20.60 29.74
N PHE A 12 -7.67 19.87 28.91
CA PHE A 12 -7.74 19.95 27.45
C PHE A 12 -8.43 18.73 26.81
N GLY A 13 -9.11 17.89 27.60
CA GLY A 13 -9.85 16.72 27.08
C GLY A 13 -8.94 15.60 26.55
N TYR A 14 -7.70 15.52 27.02
CA TYR A 14 -6.72 14.53 26.59
C TYR A 14 -6.40 13.50 27.67
N THR A 15 -5.83 12.37 27.24
CA THR A 15 -5.29 11.36 28.16
C THR A 15 -3.93 11.79 28.70
N LYS A 16 -3.54 11.26 29.87
CA LYS A 16 -2.21 11.47 30.45
C LYS A 16 -1.08 11.07 29.48
N GLN A 17 -1.28 10.01 28.69
CA GLN A 17 -0.32 9.58 27.68
C GLN A 17 -0.14 10.65 26.59
N ARG A 18 -1.25 11.23 26.12
CA ARG A 18 -1.22 12.28 25.09
C ARG A 18 -0.49 13.53 25.58
N TYR A 19 -0.58 13.88 26.86
CA TYR A 19 0.20 14.96 27.47
C TYR A 19 1.71 14.75 27.28
N PHE A 20 2.24 13.55 27.56
CA PHE A 20 3.67 13.30 27.38
C PHE A 20 4.09 13.32 25.91
N GLN A 21 3.26 12.80 24.99
CA GLN A 21 3.52 12.88 23.54
C GLN A 21 3.61 14.34 23.06
N ILE A 22 2.68 15.19 23.50
CA ILE A 22 2.67 16.61 23.14
C ILE A 22 3.87 17.33 23.75
N ARG A 23 4.23 17.00 25.00
CA ARG A 23 5.41 17.56 25.67
C ARG A 23 6.70 17.19 24.94
N THR A 24 6.85 15.94 24.48
CA THR A 24 8.01 15.52 23.68
C THR A 24 8.03 16.22 22.33
N GLU A 25 6.90 16.27 21.61
CA GLU A 25 6.82 16.97 20.31
C GLU A 25 7.12 18.47 20.45
N PHE A 26 6.70 19.11 21.54
CA PHE A 26 7.02 20.50 21.84
C PHE A 26 8.51 20.69 22.20
N ALA A 27 9.10 19.78 22.97
CA ALA A 27 10.52 19.86 23.30
C ALA A 27 11.42 19.71 22.06
N GLU A 28 11.01 18.87 21.10
CA GLU A 28 11.79 18.58 19.88
C GLU A 28 11.56 19.60 18.76
N HIS A 29 10.35 20.15 18.63
CA HIS A 29 9.94 20.95 17.47
C HIS A 29 9.31 22.30 17.84
N GLY A 30 9.26 22.65 19.13
CA GLY A 30 8.61 23.86 19.62
C GLY A 30 7.12 23.91 19.27
N ALA A 31 6.60 25.12 19.03
CA ALA A 31 5.20 25.32 18.68
C ALA A 31 4.77 24.57 17.39
N THR A 32 5.70 24.32 16.45
CA THR A 32 5.40 23.58 15.22
C THR A 32 5.07 22.10 15.48
N GLY A 33 5.60 21.53 16.56
CA GLY A 33 5.31 20.16 16.99
C GLY A 33 3.87 19.96 17.47
N LEU A 34 3.16 21.03 17.83
CA LEU A 34 1.77 20.99 18.28
C LEU A 34 0.78 20.92 17.11
N VAL A 35 1.22 21.20 15.89
CA VAL A 35 0.37 21.23 14.70
C VAL A 35 -0.04 19.80 14.32
N SER A 36 -1.33 19.62 14.00
CA SER A 36 -1.84 18.33 13.54
C SER A 36 -1.20 17.93 12.22
N LYS A 37 -0.50 16.79 12.21
CA LYS A 37 0.07 16.21 10.99
C LYS A 37 -1.04 15.53 10.18
N THR A 38 -0.93 15.60 8.85
CA THR A 38 -1.84 14.90 7.94
C THR A 38 -1.86 13.41 8.28
N ARG A 39 -3.06 12.88 8.54
CA ARG A 39 -3.25 11.45 8.73
C ARG A 39 -3.18 10.77 7.36
N GLY A 40 -2.27 9.83 7.20
CA GLY A 40 -2.06 9.17 5.92
C GLY A 40 -1.23 7.88 6.06
N PRO A 41 -1.14 7.09 4.97
CA PRO A 41 -0.36 5.87 4.98
C PRO A 41 1.09 6.17 5.34
N LYS A 42 1.59 5.52 6.40
CA LYS A 42 2.96 5.70 6.93
C LYS A 42 4.05 5.09 6.04
N THR A 43 3.66 4.35 5.00
CA THR A 43 4.57 3.58 4.16
C THR A 43 4.26 3.77 2.69
N ASN A 44 5.29 3.71 1.86
CA ASN A 44 5.17 3.74 0.42
C ASN A 44 4.18 2.67 -0.07
N TYR A 45 3.29 3.09 -0.97
CA TYR A 45 2.31 2.19 -1.55
C TYR A 45 3.01 1.12 -2.40
N ARG A 46 2.94 -0.14 -1.95
CA ARG A 46 3.60 -1.27 -2.63
C ARG A 46 3.03 -1.56 -4.02
N ARG A 47 1.82 -1.08 -4.32
CA ARG A 47 1.16 -1.24 -5.63
C ARG A 47 1.47 -0.02 -6.50
N THR A 48 2.73 0.11 -6.92
CA THR A 48 3.11 1.18 -7.84
C THR A 48 2.45 1.00 -9.21
N PRO A 49 2.23 2.07 -9.99
CA PRO A 49 1.67 1.97 -11.34
C PRO A 49 2.47 1.03 -12.26
N ASN A 50 3.78 0.94 -12.06
CA ASN A 50 4.63 0.03 -12.83
C ASN A 50 4.31 -1.44 -12.51
N ILE A 51 4.18 -1.78 -11.23
CA ILE A 51 3.83 -3.15 -10.81
C ILE A 51 2.45 -3.53 -11.35
N VAL A 52 1.47 -2.61 -11.33
CA VAL A 52 0.15 -2.82 -11.93
C VAL A 52 0.28 -3.15 -13.41
N LYS A 53 1.05 -2.37 -14.18
CA LYS A 53 1.29 -2.63 -15.62
C LYS A 53 1.94 -3.99 -15.85
N GLN A 54 2.88 -4.41 -15.00
CA GLN A 54 3.53 -5.71 -15.12
C GLN A 54 2.56 -6.87 -14.85
N VAL A 55 1.71 -6.76 -13.81
CA VAL A 55 0.65 -7.75 -13.53
C VAL A 55 -0.28 -7.90 -14.74
N ILE A 56 -0.76 -6.78 -15.28
CA ILE A 56 -1.62 -6.76 -16.47
C ILE A 56 -0.90 -7.45 -17.65
N ARG A 57 0.36 -7.08 -17.92
CA ARG A 57 1.16 -7.68 -19.00
C ARG A 57 1.30 -9.19 -18.86
N TYR A 58 1.67 -9.68 -17.68
CA TYR A 58 1.82 -11.13 -17.46
C TYR A 58 0.51 -11.87 -17.69
N ARG A 59 -0.59 -11.32 -17.19
CA ARG A 59 -1.92 -11.89 -17.34
C ARG A 59 -2.41 -11.87 -18.80
N PHE A 60 -2.01 -10.86 -19.59
CA PHE A 60 -2.31 -10.81 -21.03
C PHE A 60 -1.47 -11.79 -21.85
N LEU A 61 -0.19 -11.97 -21.52
CA LEU A 61 0.70 -12.92 -22.21
C LEU A 61 0.33 -14.37 -21.91
N ASP A 62 -0.11 -14.63 -20.68
CA ASP A 62 -0.52 -15.94 -20.20
C ASP A 62 -1.84 -15.80 -19.39
N PRO A 63 -3.01 -15.88 -20.07
CA PRO A 63 -4.32 -15.76 -19.42
C PRO A 63 -4.60 -16.83 -18.35
N ASP A 64 -3.88 -17.96 -18.39
CA ASP A 64 -4.05 -19.06 -17.45
C ASP A 64 -3.13 -18.95 -16.23
N SER A 65 -2.10 -18.08 -16.27
CA SER A 65 -1.16 -17.84 -15.18
C SER A 65 -1.86 -17.45 -13.88
N SER A 66 -1.68 -18.22 -12.81
CA SER A 66 -2.28 -17.89 -11.51
C SER A 66 -1.68 -16.62 -10.90
N ALA A 67 -2.40 -16.02 -9.94
CA ALA A 67 -1.89 -14.86 -9.21
C ALA A 67 -0.57 -15.18 -8.47
N ASP A 68 -0.41 -16.41 -7.97
CA ASP A 68 0.82 -16.89 -7.32
C ASP A 68 2.01 -16.89 -8.29
N VAL A 69 1.82 -17.40 -9.51
CA VAL A 69 2.88 -17.44 -10.53
C VAL A 69 3.30 -16.03 -10.92
N ILE A 70 2.34 -15.12 -11.09
CA ILE A 70 2.62 -13.71 -11.40
C ILE A 70 3.36 -13.03 -10.24
N ALA A 71 2.93 -13.26 -8.99
CA ALA A 71 3.61 -12.73 -7.81
C ALA A 71 5.04 -13.27 -7.68
N GLN A 72 5.26 -14.56 -7.97
CA GLN A 72 6.58 -15.18 -7.95
C GLN A 72 7.50 -14.59 -9.02
N LYS A 73 7.02 -14.38 -10.25
CA LYS A 73 7.77 -13.71 -11.32
C LYS A 73 8.16 -12.27 -10.93
N LEU A 74 7.24 -11.52 -10.34
CA LEU A 74 7.51 -10.16 -9.86
C LEU A 74 8.56 -10.16 -8.74
N LYS A 75 8.51 -11.13 -7.82
CA LYS A 75 9.51 -11.31 -6.78
C LYS A 75 10.89 -11.61 -7.35
N GLN A 76 10.99 -12.46 -8.38
CA GLN A 76 12.25 -12.75 -9.08
C GLN A 76 12.85 -11.50 -9.76
N LEU A 77 12.01 -10.54 -10.15
CA LEU A 77 12.43 -9.25 -10.70
C LEU A 77 12.70 -8.18 -9.62
N GLY A 78 12.73 -8.55 -8.34
CA GLY A 78 12.99 -7.64 -7.21
C GLY A 78 11.75 -6.89 -6.68
N ASN A 79 10.55 -7.17 -7.19
CA ASN A 79 9.32 -6.52 -6.75
C ASN A 79 8.58 -7.41 -5.74
N SER A 80 8.72 -7.10 -4.45
CA SER A 80 8.07 -7.84 -3.36
C SER A 80 6.60 -7.40 -3.19
N ILE A 81 5.71 -8.06 -3.95
CA ILE A 81 4.25 -7.89 -3.90
C ILE A 81 3.58 -9.16 -3.38
N SER A 82 2.52 -9.02 -2.58
CA SER A 82 1.73 -10.16 -2.11
C SER A 82 0.77 -10.67 -3.18
N VAL A 83 0.49 -11.97 -3.15
CA VAL A 83 -0.50 -12.62 -4.03
C VAL A 83 -1.85 -11.88 -3.99
N ARG A 84 -2.32 -11.53 -2.79
CA ARG A 84 -3.55 -10.75 -2.59
C ARG A 84 -3.57 -9.40 -3.31
N THR A 85 -2.42 -8.76 -3.48
CA THR A 85 -2.34 -7.49 -4.23
C THR A 85 -2.44 -7.75 -5.73
N VAL A 86 -1.84 -8.83 -6.23
CA VAL A 86 -1.96 -9.27 -7.63
C VAL A 86 -3.41 -9.64 -7.96
N GLU A 87 -4.09 -10.38 -7.09
CA GLU A 87 -5.52 -10.71 -7.22
C GLU A 87 -6.40 -9.46 -7.32
N ARG A 88 -6.17 -8.47 -6.47
CA ARG A 88 -6.89 -7.20 -6.51
C ARG A 88 -6.71 -6.48 -7.84
N VAL A 89 -5.48 -6.45 -8.36
CA VAL A 89 -5.22 -5.87 -9.69
C VAL A 89 -5.98 -6.65 -10.77
N ILE A 90 -5.94 -7.99 -10.75
CA ILE A 90 -6.66 -8.81 -11.71
C ILE A 90 -8.18 -8.54 -11.66
N ALA A 91 -8.75 -8.42 -10.45
CA ALA A 91 -10.18 -8.15 -10.27
C ALA A 91 -10.56 -6.73 -10.72
N GLU A 92 -9.77 -5.72 -10.34
CA GLU A 92 -10.04 -4.30 -10.66
C GLU A 92 -10.00 -4.02 -12.16
N TYR A 93 -9.10 -4.69 -12.89
CA TYR A 93 -8.97 -4.54 -14.34
C TYR A 93 -9.76 -5.59 -15.14
N GLY A 94 -10.62 -6.38 -14.50
CA GLY A 94 -11.45 -7.37 -15.19
C GLY A 94 -10.65 -8.44 -15.93
N LEU A 95 -9.46 -8.81 -15.43
CA LEU A 95 -8.57 -9.79 -16.08
C LEU A 95 -8.86 -11.24 -15.65
N GLN A 96 -10.11 -11.51 -15.28
CA GLN A 96 -10.58 -12.82 -14.86
C GLN A 96 -10.76 -13.74 -16.08
N LYS A 97 -10.64 -15.06 -15.90
CA LYS A 97 -10.76 -16.04 -16.98
C LYS A 97 -12.05 -15.88 -17.81
N LYS A 98 -13.14 -15.44 -17.17
CA LYS A 98 -14.45 -15.22 -17.83
C LYS A 98 -14.55 -13.89 -18.59
N THR A 99 -13.67 -12.95 -18.30
CA THR A 99 -13.75 -11.56 -18.77
C THR A 99 -12.66 -11.21 -19.80
N LEU A 100 -11.55 -11.96 -19.81
CA LEU A 100 -10.49 -11.84 -20.83
C LEU A 100 -10.96 -12.38 -22.18
N GLN A 101 -11.75 -11.62 -22.93
CA GLN A 101 -12.12 -11.92 -24.31
C GLN A 101 -11.10 -11.37 -25.32
N VAL A 102 -9.81 -11.64 -25.11
CA VAL A 102 -8.80 -11.39 -26.14
C VAL A 102 -8.20 -12.73 -26.49
N THR A 103 -8.68 -13.32 -27.58
CA THR A 103 -8.09 -14.54 -28.15
C THR A 103 -6.62 -14.24 -28.46
N PRO A 104 -5.65 -14.84 -27.75
CA PRO A 104 -4.27 -14.63 -28.11
C PRO A 104 -4.06 -15.25 -29.51
N ARG A 105 -3.69 -14.43 -30.50
CA ARG A 105 -3.24 -14.95 -31.80
C ARG A 105 -2.03 -15.84 -31.53
N ARG A 106 -2.23 -17.17 -31.56
CA ARG A 106 -1.15 -18.16 -31.55
C ARG A 106 -0.21 -17.80 -32.70
N ARG A 107 0.98 -17.27 -32.38
CA ARG A 107 2.06 -17.17 -33.36
C ARG A 107 2.46 -18.60 -33.70
N LYS A 108 2.06 -19.08 -34.88
CA LYS A 108 2.57 -20.33 -35.45
C LYS A 108 4.08 -20.17 -35.56
N GLN A 109 4.84 -20.99 -34.82
CA GLN A 109 6.25 -21.18 -35.08
C GLN A 109 6.36 -21.73 -36.51
N ARG A 110 7.04 -21.01 -37.40
CA ARG A 110 7.40 -21.53 -38.72
C ARG A 110 8.68 -22.36 -38.58
N PRO A 111 8.78 -23.49 -39.29
CA PRO A 111 9.94 -24.37 -39.27
C PRO A 111 11.20 -23.69 -39.79
#